data_AF-A0A9W7G0X7-F1
#
_entry.id   AF-A0A9W7G0X7-F1
#
_cell.length_a   1.000
_cell.length_b   1.000
_cell.length_c   1.000
_cell.angle_alpha   90.00
_cell.angle_beta   90.00
_cell.angle_gamma   90.00
#
_symmetry.space_group_name_H-M   'P 1'
#
loop_
_entity.id
_entity.type
_entity.pdbx_description
1 polymer ?
#
loop_
_entity_poly.entity_id
_entity_poly.type
_entity_poly.pdbx_seq_one_letter_code
_entity_poly.pdbx_strand_id
1 'polypeptide(L)'
;MGNRLSQLYNSLNTQPGRVCNHFAAPTSAYPKWVAEDANNIEIAAEPHPGKRISKPCWLHMSESRYFQEVPPRKQVTLLRDPATHVISMYFHCTESPAHESRWKFMPTSLSEWLREWTEMRTHLKTCPPEKANSLFKCYNPINMQTSYVGGTGDLDEKFDVVGVMEEFNLSACLIATSVMGKVPHACNCTAATEPKPEVIKKINDHGVVHHGNTYITTAEERGLIEALTDQDQKLYNAALLKFRRDVKNAEQAFGVTLCGGKQ
;
A
#
# COMPACT_ATOMS: atom_id res chain seq x y z
N MET A 1 -5.81 0.81 2.50
CA MET A 1 -4.49 0.64 3.18
C MET A 1 -4.25 1.63 4.33
N GLY A 2 -4.87 2.83 4.33
CA GLY A 2 -4.67 3.92 5.30
C GLY A 2 -4.63 3.55 6.79
N ASN A 3 -5.55 2.71 7.25
CA ASN A 3 -5.67 2.42 8.69
C ASN A 3 -4.49 1.61 9.28
N ARG A 4 -3.82 0.79 8.47
CA ARG A 4 -2.77 -0.12 8.97
C ARG A 4 -1.46 0.61 9.31
N LEU A 5 -1.04 1.51 8.43
CA LEU A 5 0.15 2.35 8.64
C LEU A 5 -0.06 3.38 9.77
N SER A 6 -1.29 3.86 9.95
CA SER A 6 -1.64 4.73 11.09
C SER A 6 -1.50 3.99 12.44
N GLN A 7 -2.00 2.76 12.54
CA GLN A 7 -1.83 1.95 13.76
C GLN A 7 -0.37 1.60 14.05
N LEU A 8 0.38 1.21 13.00
CA LEU A 8 1.81 0.99 13.09
C LEU A 8 2.52 2.21 13.67
N TYR A 9 2.26 3.39 13.13
CA TYR A 9 2.95 4.58 13.58
C TYR A 9 2.64 4.91 15.05
N ASN A 10 1.40 4.70 15.48
CA ASN A 10 1.01 4.88 16.88
C ASN A 10 1.67 3.86 17.82
N SER A 11 2.00 2.65 17.35
CA SER A 11 2.72 1.64 18.15
C SER A 11 4.24 1.84 18.15
N LEU A 12 4.79 2.47 17.11
CA LEU A 12 6.22 2.67 16.95
C LEU A 12 6.77 3.94 17.62
N ASN A 13 5.92 4.90 18.01
CA ASN A 13 6.39 6.20 18.49
C ASN A 13 5.95 6.52 19.92
N THR A 14 6.93 6.89 20.76
CA THR A 14 6.70 7.58 22.04
C THR A 14 6.61 9.11 21.85
N GLN A 15 6.93 9.63 20.66
CA GLN A 15 6.83 11.04 20.32
C GLN A 15 5.56 11.37 19.51
N PRO A 16 5.01 12.60 19.64
CA PRO A 16 3.71 12.99 19.10
C PRO A 16 3.75 13.34 17.59
N GLY A 17 4.14 12.41 16.73
CA GLY A 17 3.90 12.50 15.28
C GLY A 17 2.57 11.87 14.87
N ARG A 18 2.09 12.16 13.65
CA ARG A 18 0.90 11.49 13.08
C ARG A 18 1.14 11.05 11.64
N VAL A 19 0.44 9.99 11.22
CA VAL A 19 0.24 9.66 9.82
C VAL A 19 -0.98 10.42 9.32
N CYS A 20 -0.80 11.21 8.27
CA CYS A 20 -1.87 12.01 7.69
C CYS A 20 -2.36 11.33 6.42
N ASN A 21 -3.63 10.94 6.42
CA ASN A 21 -4.29 10.32 5.28
C ASN A 21 -4.98 11.40 4.46
N HIS A 22 -4.55 11.55 3.21
CA HIS A 22 -5.10 12.52 2.28
C HIS A 22 -6.07 11.92 1.26
N PHE A 23 -6.38 10.63 1.36
CA PHE A 23 -7.28 9.91 0.45
C PHE A 23 -6.94 10.20 -1.03
N ALA A 24 -7.93 10.57 -1.83
CA ALA A 24 -7.81 10.88 -3.25
C ALA A 24 -7.46 12.36 -3.53
N ALA A 25 -7.05 13.14 -2.53
CA ALA A 25 -6.62 14.52 -2.77
C ALA A 25 -5.32 14.51 -3.60
N PRO A 26 -5.25 15.30 -4.70
CA PRO A 26 -4.07 15.37 -5.54
C PRO A 26 -2.88 15.89 -4.73
N THR A 27 -1.67 15.47 -5.10
CA THR A 27 -0.43 15.89 -4.42
C THR A 27 -0.22 17.40 -4.42
N SER A 28 -0.73 18.09 -5.44
CA SER A 28 -0.75 19.55 -5.54
C SER A 28 -1.62 20.25 -4.49
N ALA A 29 -2.57 19.53 -3.87
CA ALA A 29 -3.35 20.01 -2.74
C ALA A 29 -2.65 19.80 -1.39
N TYR A 30 -1.47 19.15 -1.36
CA TYR A 30 -0.67 19.08 -0.15
C TYR A 30 -0.03 20.45 0.10
N PRO A 31 0.00 20.93 1.36
CA PRO A 31 0.65 22.18 1.70
C PRO A 31 2.04 22.21 1.07
N LYS A 32 2.37 23.28 0.34
CA LYS A 32 3.68 23.45 -0.27
C LYS A 32 4.74 23.27 0.82
N TRP A 33 5.58 22.26 0.63
CA TRP A 33 6.66 21.92 1.53
C TRP A 33 7.64 23.09 1.60
N VAL A 34 7.61 23.89 2.66
CA VAL A 34 8.72 24.79 2.97
C VAL A 34 9.76 23.93 3.66
N ALA A 35 10.76 23.51 2.91
CA ALA A 35 11.87 22.70 3.38
C ALA A 35 12.87 23.56 4.17
N GLU A 36 12.45 24.19 5.26
CA GLU A 36 13.35 24.86 6.19
C GLU A 36 13.52 23.96 7.41
N ASP A 37 14.75 23.47 7.60
CA ASP A 37 15.32 22.72 8.73
C ASP A 37 14.46 21.67 9.46
N ALA A 38 14.96 20.43 9.48
CA ALA A 38 14.43 19.33 10.30
C ALA A 38 14.35 19.64 11.82
N ASN A 39 14.96 20.75 12.26
CA ASN A 39 14.93 21.23 13.63
C ASN A 39 13.82 22.26 13.91
N ASN A 40 13.16 22.82 12.88
CA ASN A 40 12.08 23.80 13.02
C ASN A 40 11.01 23.56 11.95
N ILE A 41 10.19 22.52 12.15
CA ILE A 41 8.99 22.31 11.33
C ILE A 41 7.94 23.35 11.75
N GLU A 42 8.01 24.56 11.21
CA GLU A 42 6.84 25.42 11.13
C GLU A 42 5.95 24.89 10.00
N ILE A 43 4.94 24.11 10.37
CA ILE A 43 3.93 23.63 9.44
C ILE A 43 3.14 24.85 8.97
N ALA A 44 3.27 25.22 7.70
CA ALA A 44 2.30 26.06 7.03
C ALA A 44 0.94 25.34 7.07
N ALA A 45 0.08 25.77 7.98
CA ALA A 45 -1.27 25.26 8.13
C ALA A 45 -2.14 25.81 7.00
N GLU A 46 -2.70 24.96 6.15
CA GLU A 46 -3.86 25.29 5.32
C GLU A 46 -4.70 24.04 5.01
N PRO A 47 -5.99 24.17 4.64
CA PRO A 47 -7.01 25.01 5.26
C PRO A 47 -8.26 24.14 5.51
N HIS A 48 -8.37 23.51 6.67
CA HIS A 48 -9.70 23.26 7.21
C HIS A 48 -10.13 24.55 7.90
N PRO A 49 -11.11 25.31 7.37
CA PRO A 49 -11.55 26.54 8.01
C PRO A 49 -12.00 26.22 9.44
N GLY A 50 -11.21 26.65 10.42
CA GLY A 50 -11.53 26.57 11.85
C GLY A 50 -10.83 25.50 12.70
N LYS A 51 -9.97 24.62 12.17
CA LYS A 51 -9.20 23.67 13.01
C LYS A 51 -7.69 23.76 12.78
N ARG A 52 -6.97 24.36 13.74
CA ARG A 52 -5.50 24.26 13.81
C ARG A 52 -5.10 22.79 13.94
N ILE A 53 -4.40 22.26 12.95
CA ILE A 53 -3.74 20.97 13.06
C ILE A 53 -2.54 21.17 13.99
N SER A 54 -2.66 20.75 15.24
CA SER A 54 -1.65 21.06 16.27
C SER A 54 -0.41 20.15 16.27
N LYS A 55 -0.30 19.19 15.33
CA LYS A 55 0.83 18.24 15.30
C LYS A 55 1.33 17.97 13.87
N PRO A 56 2.65 17.94 13.65
CA PRO A 56 3.24 17.61 12.35
C PRO A 56 2.92 16.18 11.90
N CYS A 57 2.67 16.06 10.60
CA CYS A 57 2.56 14.80 9.89
C CYS A 57 3.98 14.28 9.60
N TRP A 58 4.26 13.03 9.96
CA TRP A 58 5.55 12.39 9.68
C TRP A 58 5.51 11.53 8.43
N LEU A 59 4.32 11.02 8.11
CA LEU A 59 4.07 10.24 6.92
C LEU A 59 2.74 10.71 6.34
N HIS A 60 2.76 10.99 5.03
CA HIS A 60 1.55 11.27 4.28
C HIS A 60 1.19 10.03 3.47
N MET A 61 -0.06 9.63 3.56
CA MET A 61 -0.60 8.53 2.79
C MET A 61 -1.57 9.07 1.75
N SER A 62 -1.46 8.54 0.54
CA SER A 62 -2.33 8.86 -0.57
C SER A 62 -2.87 7.58 -1.18
N GLU A 63 -4.13 7.64 -1.58
CA GLU A 63 -4.75 6.69 -2.51
C GLU A 63 -4.82 7.34 -3.90
N SER A 64 -3.71 7.98 -4.28
CA SER A 64 -3.53 8.55 -5.61
C SER A 64 -2.35 7.90 -6.30
N ARG A 65 -2.37 7.94 -7.64
CA ARG A 65 -1.28 7.42 -8.47
C ARG A 65 0.02 8.15 -8.15
N TYR A 66 1.13 7.50 -8.46
CA TYR A 66 2.44 8.12 -8.42
C TYR A 66 2.47 9.37 -9.31
N PHE A 67 2.72 10.54 -8.71
CA PHE A 67 2.89 11.82 -9.41
C PHE A 67 4.31 12.34 -9.20
N GLN A 68 5.01 12.64 -10.29
CA GLN A 68 6.39 13.14 -10.27
C GLN A 68 6.51 14.62 -9.87
N GLU A 69 5.39 15.36 -9.80
CA GLU A 69 5.42 16.83 -9.80
C GLU A 69 6.00 17.48 -8.53
N VAL A 70 6.02 16.77 -7.40
CA VAL A 70 6.70 17.23 -6.18
C VAL A 70 7.37 16.02 -5.53
N PRO A 71 8.70 15.84 -5.64
CA PRO A 71 9.37 14.73 -5.00
C PRO A 71 9.32 14.93 -3.47
N PRO A 72 8.63 14.06 -2.73
CA PRO A 72 8.74 14.04 -1.27
C PRO A 72 10.19 13.81 -0.85
N ARG A 73 10.55 14.24 0.36
CA ARG A 73 11.86 13.89 0.97
C ARG A 73 12.11 12.39 1.02
N LYS A 74 11.04 11.61 1.21
CA LYS A 74 11.04 10.14 1.21
C LYS A 74 9.78 9.60 0.54
N GLN A 75 9.94 8.69 -0.39
CA GLN A 75 8.86 8.00 -1.10
C GLN A 75 8.84 6.54 -0.71
N VAL A 76 7.70 6.07 -0.21
CA VAL A 76 7.53 4.68 0.19
C VAL A 76 6.27 4.12 -0.45
N THR A 77 6.31 2.83 -0.81
CA THR A 77 5.14 2.11 -1.31
C THR A 77 5.07 0.72 -0.71
N LEU A 78 3.86 0.15 -0.71
CA LEU A 78 3.58 -1.22 -0.32
C LEU A 78 2.92 -1.92 -1.49
N LEU A 79 3.53 -3.01 -1.95
CA LEU A 79 2.95 -3.88 -2.97
C LEU A 79 2.41 -5.16 -2.36
N ARG A 80 1.55 -5.84 -3.08
CA ARG A 80 0.96 -7.11 -2.70
C ARG A 80 1.14 -8.10 -3.82
N ASP A 81 1.19 -9.39 -3.50
CA ASP A 81 1.09 -10.45 -4.48
C ASP A 81 -0.12 -10.20 -5.40
N PRO A 82 0.08 -10.15 -6.73
CA PRO A 82 -0.98 -9.72 -7.65
C PRO A 82 -2.22 -10.59 -7.58
N ALA A 83 -2.06 -11.91 -7.41
CA ALA A 83 -3.19 -12.82 -7.35
C ALA A 83 -4.03 -12.58 -6.09
N THR A 84 -3.38 -12.51 -4.91
CA THR A 84 -4.09 -12.20 -3.67
C THR A 84 -4.70 -10.79 -3.69
N HIS A 85 -4.08 -9.84 -4.41
CA HIS A 85 -4.60 -8.49 -4.57
C HIS A 85 -5.88 -8.48 -5.40
N VAL A 86 -5.92 -9.17 -6.55
CA VAL A 86 -7.13 -9.28 -7.40
C VAL A 86 -8.30 -9.90 -6.66
N ILE A 87 -8.06 -11.01 -5.94
CA ILE A 87 -9.09 -11.66 -5.12
C ILE A 87 -9.60 -10.68 -4.05
N SER A 88 -8.68 -9.98 -3.38
CA SER A 88 -9.04 -9.00 -2.36
C SER A 88 -9.83 -7.82 -2.91
N MET A 89 -9.59 -7.40 -4.16
CA MET A 89 -10.37 -6.33 -4.80
C MET A 89 -11.81 -6.76 -5.01
N TYR A 90 -12.03 -7.95 -5.55
CA TYR A 90 -13.38 -8.48 -5.78
C TYR A 90 -14.19 -8.55 -4.49
N PHE A 91 -13.66 -9.23 -3.45
CA PHE A 91 -14.38 -9.38 -2.18
C PHE A 91 -14.54 -8.07 -1.41
N HIS A 92 -13.62 -7.11 -1.58
CA HIS A 92 -13.83 -5.78 -1.04
C HIS A 92 -15.02 -5.08 -1.71
N CYS A 93 -15.20 -5.26 -3.02
CA CYS A 93 -16.32 -4.70 -3.76
C CYS A 93 -17.66 -5.40 -3.46
N THR A 94 -17.67 -6.70 -3.16
CA THR A 94 -18.90 -7.49 -3.01
C THR A 94 -19.33 -7.74 -1.56
N GLU A 95 -18.42 -7.64 -0.59
CA GLU A 95 -18.71 -7.99 0.81
C GLU A 95 -18.54 -6.82 1.77
N SER A 96 -17.71 -5.83 1.44
CA SER A 96 -17.47 -4.73 2.38
C SER A 96 -18.70 -3.83 2.48
N PRO A 97 -19.19 -3.53 3.70
CA PRO A 97 -20.31 -2.60 3.89
C PRO A 97 -20.05 -1.20 3.31
N ALA A 98 -18.78 -0.78 3.22
CA ALA A 98 -18.38 0.49 2.60
C ALA A 98 -18.74 0.57 1.10
N HIS A 99 -19.01 -0.56 0.46
CA HIS A 99 -19.34 -0.67 -0.96
C HIS A 99 -20.73 -1.25 -1.23
N GLU A 100 -21.61 -1.33 -0.22
CA GLU A 100 -22.95 -1.92 -0.34
C GLU A 100 -23.76 -1.37 -1.52
N SER A 101 -23.74 -0.04 -1.70
CA SER A 101 -24.43 0.62 -2.82
C SER A 101 -23.96 0.19 -4.22
N ARG A 102 -22.79 -0.46 -4.31
CA ARG A 102 -22.14 -0.91 -5.54
C ARG A 102 -22.34 -2.39 -5.83
N TRP A 103 -22.80 -3.18 -4.87
CA TRP A 103 -22.94 -4.65 -5.01
C TRP A 103 -23.78 -5.03 -6.22
N LYS A 104 -24.84 -4.27 -6.52
CA LYS A 104 -25.70 -4.49 -7.70
C LYS A 104 -25.02 -4.33 -9.06
N PHE A 105 -23.84 -3.72 -9.11
CA PHE A 105 -23.04 -3.59 -10.33
C PHE A 105 -21.96 -4.66 -10.41
N MET A 106 -21.73 -5.44 -9.35
CA MET A 106 -20.72 -6.48 -9.35
C MET A 106 -21.33 -7.79 -9.88
N PRO A 107 -20.60 -8.57 -10.68
CA PRO A 107 -20.95 -9.95 -11.00
C PRO A 107 -21.11 -10.78 -9.73
N THR A 108 -21.91 -11.85 -9.83
CA THR A 108 -22.28 -12.66 -8.67
C THR A 108 -21.15 -13.59 -8.19
N SER A 109 -20.20 -13.88 -9.06
CA SER A 109 -19.05 -14.75 -8.78
C SER A 109 -17.73 -14.13 -9.21
N LEU A 110 -16.65 -14.54 -8.54
CA LEU A 110 -15.28 -14.14 -8.90
C LEU A 110 -14.96 -14.57 -10.34
N SER A 111 -15.28 -15.81 -10.70
CA SER A 111 -15.07 -16.35 -12.05
C SER A 111 -15.75 -15.51 -13.15
N GLU A 112 -17.00 -15.08 -12.94
CA GLU A 112 -17.72 -14.19 -13.88
C GLU A 112 -17.00 -12.84 -14.00
N TRP A 113 -16.66 -12.21 -12.88
CA TRP A 113 -15.94 -10.93 -12.86
C TRP A 113 -14.58 -10.99 -13.53
N LEU A 114 -13.83 -12.09 -13.35
CA LEU A 114 -12.54 -12.30 -13.98
C LEU A 114 -12.65 -12.49 -15.50
N ARG A 115 -13.67 -13.24 -15.98
CA ARG A 115 -13.91 -13.43 -17.42
C ARG A 115 -14.23 -12.10 -18.11
N GLU A 116 -15.14 -11.32 -17.54
CA GLU A 116 -15.54 -10.01 -18.06
C GLU A 116 -14.35 -9.04 -18.17
N TRP A 117 -13.50 -8.97 -17.14
CA TRP A 117 -12.28 -8.15 -17.22
C TRP A 117 -11.25 -8.67 -18.21
N THR A 118 -11.13 -9.99 -18.35
CA THR A 118 -10.20 -10.60 -19.31
C THR A 118 -10.63 -10.31 -20.74
N GLU A 119 -11.94 -10.41 -21.03
CA GLU A 119 -12.53 -9.98 -22.29
C GLU A 119 -12.29 -8.48 -22.52
N MET A 120 -12.62 -7.64 -21.54
CA MET A 120 -12.39 -6.19 -21.60
C MET A 120 -10.93 -5.84 -21.89
N ARG A 121 -9.96 -6.56 -21.31
CA ARG A 121 -8.52 -6.37 -21.58
C ARG A 121 -8.18 -6.47 -23.06
N THR A 122 -8.81 -7.39 -23.79
CA THR A 122 -8.61 -7.54 -25.24
C THR A 122 -9.15 -6.32 -26.02
N HIS A 123 -10.18 -5.67 -25.48
CA HIS A 123 -10.84 -4.51 -26.07
C HIS A 123 -10.27 -3.15 -25.59
N LEU A 124 -9.33 -3.12 -24.65
CA LEU A 124 -8.76 -1.86 -24.12
C LEU A 124 -8.09 -0.99 -25.19
N LYS A 125 -7.64 -1.57 -26.31
CA LYS A 125 -7.11 -0.80 -27.44
C LYS A 125 -8.17 0.08 -28.10
N THR A 126 -9.45 -0.29 -27.96
CA THR A 126 -10.60 0.36 -28.61
C THR A 126 -11.60 0.95 -27.61
N CYS A 127 -11.45 0.67 -26.32
CA CYS A 127 -12.35 1.14 -25.26
C CYS A 127 -11.69 2.25 -24.44
N PRO A 128 -12.30 3.45 -24.33
CA PRO A 128 -11.80 4.51 -23.47
C PRO A 128 -11.66 4.03 -22.01
N PRO A 129 -10.56 4.37 -21.30
CA PRO A 129 -10.34 3.96 -19.92
C PRO A 129 -11.50 4.33 -18.98
N GLU A 130 -12.19 5.45 -19.21
CA GLU A 130 -13.34 5.87 -18.41
C GLU A 130 -14.49 4.86 -18.51
N LYS A 131 -14.73 4.34 -19.71
CA LYS A 131 -15.78 3.35 -19.96
C LYS A 131 -15.43 2.02 -19.32
N ALA A 132 -14.19 1.58 -19.43
CA ALA A 132 -13.72 0.36 -18.76
C ALA A 132 -13.89 0.47 -17.22
N ASN A 133 -13.49 1.59 -16.62
CA ASN A 133 -13.62 1.80 -15.17
C ASN A 133 -15.09 1.94 -14.69
N SER A 134 -16.02 2.21 -15.60
CA SER A 134 -17.45 2.32 -15.27
C SER A 134 -18.18 0.97 -15.21
N LEU A 135 -17.58 -0.11 -15.74
CA LEU A 135 -18.25 -1.41 -15.92
C LEU A 135 -18.86 -1.92 -14.61
N PHE A 136 -18.07 -1.96 -13.54
CA PHE A 136 -18.51 -2.45 -12.23
C PHE A 136 -18.53 -1.38 -11.13
N LYS A 137 -18.27 -0.11 -11.49
CA LYS A 137 -18.18 1.05 -10.57
C LYS A 137 -17.30 0.81 -9.34
N CYS A 138 -16.31 -0.09 -9.46
CA CYS A 138 -15.40 -0.47 -8.38
C CYS A 138 -13.97 -0.58 -8.94
N TYR A 139 -13.18 -1.57 -8.53
CA TYR A 139 -11.79 -1.73 -8.99
C TYR A 139 -11.70 -2.26 -10.43
N ASN A 140 -10.64 -1.82 -11.13
CA ASN A 140 -10.16 -2.41 -12.38
C ASN A 140 -8.89 -3.23 -12.06
N PRO A 141 -8.92 -4.56 -12.20
CA PRO A 141 -7.82 -5.43 -11.82
C PRO A 141 -6.68 -5.47 -12.84
N ILE A 142 -6.85 -4.91 -14.04
CA ILE A 142 -5.88 -5.04 -15.12
C ILE A 142 -4.62 -4.26 -14.76
N ASN A 143 -3.55 -4.98 -14.38
CA ASN A 143 -2.26 -4.44 -14.00
C ASN A 143 -2.36 -3.21 -13.08
N MET A 144 -3.25 -3.30 -12.08
CA MET A 144 -3.63 -2.15 -11.26
C MET A 144 -2.42 -1.59 -10.50
N GLN A 145 -1.59 -2.44 -9.90
CA GLN A 145 -0.45 -1.97 -9.11
C GLN A 145 0.57 -1.25 -9.98
N THR A 146 0.87 -1.82 -11.16
CA THR A 146 1.74 -1.24 -12.18
C THR A 146 1.20 0.10 -12.66
N SER A 147 -0.10 0.20 -12.96
CA SER A 147 -0.71 1.47 -13.34
C SER A 147 -0.59 2.52 -12.22
N TYR A 148 -0.60 2.09 -10.96
CA TYR A 148 -0.56 2.97 -9.81
C TYR A 148 0.84 3.54 -9.53
N VAL A 149 1.86 2.70 -9.67
CA VAL A 149 3.28 3.11 -9.46
C VAL A 149 3.94 3.68 -10.71
N GLY A 150 3.16 3.87 -11.78
CA GLY A 150 3.65 4.44 -13.05
C GLY A 150 4.57 3.50 -13.83
N GLY A 151 4.23 2.22 -13.92
CA GLY A 151 4.95 1.22 -14.73
C GLY A 151 5.93 0.34 -13.96
N THR A 152 6.55 -0.62 -14.67
CA THR A 152 7.53 -1.59 -14.15
C THR A 152 8.97 -1.05 -14.12
N GLY A 153 9.16 0.26 -14.28
CA GLY A 153 10.47 0.92 -14.28
C GLY A 153 11.21 0.79 -12.94
N ASP A 154 12.41 1.37 -12.87
CA ASP A 154 13.30 1.19 -11.73
C ASP A 154 12.67 1.67 -10.41
N LEU A 155 12.47 0.73 -9.49
CA LEU A 155 11.90 1.00 -8.18
C LEU A 155 12.87 1.75 -7.28
N ASP A 156 14.19 1.63 -7.52
CA ASP A 156 15.22 2.34 -6.77
C ASP A 156 15.22 3.84 -7.07
N GLU A 157 14.90 4.23 -8.31
CA GLU A 157 14.75 5.64 -8.69
C GLU A 157 13.48 6.26 -8.12
N LYS A 158 12.41 5.47 -7.97
CA LYS A 158 11.08 5.97 -7.59
C LYS A 158 10.83 5.99 -6.09
N PHE A 159 11.37 5.01 -5.35
CA PHE A 159 11.01 4.77 -3.95
C PHE A 159 12.25 4.50 -3.10
N ASP A 160 12.35 5.24 -1.98
CA ASP A 160 13.34 4.97 -0.93
C ASP A 160 13.11 3.59 -0.29
N VAL A 161 11.84 3.20 -0.13
CA VAL A 161 11.46 1.89 0.42
C VAL A 161 10.29 1.31 -0.36
N VAL A 162 10.44 0.05 -0.76
CA VAL A 162 9.33 -0.78 -1.26
C VAL A 162 9.12 -1.92 -0.27
N GLY A 163 7.96 -1.94 0.38
CA GLY A 163 7.55 -3.07 1.22
C GLY A 163 6.56 -3.98 0.51
N VAL A 164 6.32 -5.15 1.11
CA VAL A 164 5.36 -6.15 0.63
C VAL A 164 4.34 -6.51 1.72
N MET A 165 3.08 -6.68 1.31
CA MET A 165 1.95 -6.90 2.21
C MET A 165 1.99 -8.27 2.91
N GLU A 166 2.69 -9.23 2.33
CA GLU A 166 2.90 -10.60 2.84
C GLU A 166 3.80 -10.59 4.08
N GLU A 167 4.69 -9.61 4.16
CA GLU A 167 5.61 -9.36 5.28
C GLU A 167 5.32 -7.98 5.87
N PHE A 168 4.04 -7.70 6.12
CA PHE A 168 3.57 -6.36 6.47
C PHE A 168 4.28 -5.79 7.70
N ASN A 169 4.51 -6.59 8.75
CA ASN A 169 5.20 -6.15 9.96
C ASN A 169 6.68 -5.80 9.70
N LEU A 170 7.37 -6.57 8.86
CA LEU A 170 8.75 -6.29 8.48
C LEU A 170 8.84 -5.05 7.59
N SER A 171 7.95 -4.94 6.60
CA SER A 171 7.81 -3.77 5.73
C SER A 171 7.55 -2.50 6.52
N ALA A 172 6.65 -2.60 7.50
CA ALA A 172 6.35 -1.56 8.45
C ALA A 172 7.58 -1.09 9.25
N CYS A 173 8.36 -2.02 9.79
CA CYS A 173 9.60 -1.73 10.50
C CYS A 173 10.67 -1.11 9.60
N LEU A 174 10.80 -1.59 8.36
CA LEU A 174 11.72 -1.03 7.37
C LEU A 174 11.34 0.42 7.01
N ILE A 175 10.07 0.68 6.72
CA ILE A 175 9.55 2.02 6.42
C ILE A 175 9.83 2.98 7.58
N ALA A 176 9.50 2.56 8.81
CA ALA A 176 9.73 3.39 9.98
C ALA A 176 11.22 3.68 10.22
N THR A 177 12.07 2.68 10.04
CA THR A 177 13.53 2.86 10.16
C THR A 177 14.06 3.85 9.13
N SER A 178 13.60 3.76 7.87
CA SER A 178 13.98 4.69 6.80
C SER A 178 13.51 6.12 7.05
N VAL A 179 12.27 6.30 7.53
CA VAL A 179 11.70 7.63 7.82
C VAL A 179 12.33 8.26 9.06
N MET A 180 12.63 7.47 10.09
CA MET A 180 13.12 7.97 11.38
C MET A 180 14.65 8.07 11.46
N GLY A 181 15.39 7.42 10.56
CA GLY A 181 16.85 7.31 10.61
C GLY A 181 17.37 6.49 11.80
N LYS A 182 16.51 5.72 12.47
CA LYS A 182 16.82 4.84 13.60
C LYS A 182 15.81 3.71 13.70
N VAL A 183 16.21 2.58 14.28
CA VAL A 183 15.34 1.41 14.46
C VAL A 183 14.43 1.61 15.69
N PRO A 184 13.10 1.61 15.55
CA PRO A 184 12.19 1.64 16.70
C PRO A 184 12.43 0.43 17.62
N HIS A 185 12.28 0.61 18.94
CA HIS A 185 12.51 -0.49 19.90
C HIS A 185 11.62 -1.72 19.64
N ALA A 186 10.38 -1.51 19.18
CA ALA A 186 9.46 -2.59 18.82
C ALA A 186 9.87 -3.36 17.55
N CYS A 187 10.79 -2.79 16.74
CA CYS A 187 11.29 -3.38 15.51
C CYS A 187 12.66 -4.04 15.65
N ASN A 188 13.33 -3.93 16.81
CA ASN A 188 14.61 -4.57 17.05
C ASN A 188 14.40 -5.95 17.68
N CYS A 189 14.73 -6.99 16.91
CA CYS A 189 14.59 -8.40 17.26
C CYS A 189 15.93 -9.15 17.48
N THR A 190 17.07 -8.46 17.51
CA THR A 190 18.41 -9.08 17.64
C THR A 190 18.59 -9.92 18.91
N ALA A 191 17.99 -9.46 20.02
CA ALA A 191 18.18 -10.04 21.35
C ALA A 191 16.86 -10.52 21.95
N ALA A 192 15.88 -10.90 21.12
CA ALA A 192 14.55 -11.28 21.59
C ALA A 192 14.60 -12.63 22.34
N THR A 193 15.01 -12.61 23.61
CA THR A 193 14.75 -13.65 24.60
C THR A 193 13.30 -13.60 25.09
N GLU A 194 12.63 -12.44 24.92
CA GLU A 194 11.23 -12.24 25.25
C GLU A 194 10.36 -12.08 23.98
N PRO A 195 9.12 -12.58 24.00
CA PRO A 195 8.17 -12.34 22.93
C PRO A 195 7.94 -10.83 22.77
N LYS A 196 8.37 -10.25 21.65
CA LYS A 196 8.06 -8.87 21.35
C LYS A 196 6.55 -8.75 21.06
N PRO A 197 5.86 -7.72 21.59
CA PRO A 197 4.48 -7.49 21.24
C PRO A 197 4.37 -7.36 19.72
N GLU A 198 3.37 -8.01 19.12
CA GLU A 198 3.06 -7.80 17.71
C GLU A 198 2.96 -6.30 17.45
N VAL A 199 3.79 -5.81 16.54
CA VAL A 199 3.88 -4.39 16.19
C VAL A 199 2.51 -3.85 15.75
N ILE A 200 1.65 -4.72 15.21
CA ILE A 200 0.33 -4.38 14.69
C ILE A 200 -0.69 -5.41 15.16
N LYS A 201 -1.42 -5.08 16.23
CA LYS A 201 -2.38 -6.00 16.88
C LYS A 201 -3.75 -6.12 16.21
N LYS A 202 -4.10 -5.26 15.24
CA LYS A 202 -5.45 -5.26 14.65
C LYS A 202 -5.45 -4.98 13.15
N ILE A 203 -5.44 -6.05 12.37
CA ILE A 203 -5.72 -5.95 10.94
C ILE A 203 -7.21 -5.61 10.80
N ASN A 204 -7.52 -4.41 10.32
CA ASN A 204 -8.87 -4.10 9.87
C ASN A 204 -9.16 -4.97 8.63
N ASP A 205 -10.07 -5.92 8.80
CA ASP A 205 -10.57 -6.85 7.78
C ASP A 205 -11.62 -6.19 6.86
N HIS A 206 -12.05 -4.97 7.16
CA HIS A 206 -13.12 -4.26 6.44
C HIS A 206 -14.46 -5.02 6.40
N GLY A 207 -14.67 -5.94 7.35
CA GLY A 207 -15.87 -6.76 7.44
C GLY A 207 -16.06 -7.74 6.28
N VAL A 208 -15.03 -8.02 5.48
CA VAL A 208 -15.12 -9.03 4.42
C VAL A 208 -14.95 -10.42 5.01
N VAL A 209 -15.66 -11.39 4.46
CA VAL A 209 -15.58 -12.81 4.86
C VAL A 209 -14.36 -13.45 4.20
N HIS A 210 -14.11 -13.10 2.93
CA HIS A 210 -13.02 -13.68 2.17
C HIS A 210 -11.85 -12.71 2.03
N HIS A 211 -10.67 -13.19 2.43
CA HIS A 211 -9.41 -12.49 2.22
C HIS A 211 -8.65 -13.12 1.06
N GLY A 212 -7.83 -12.30 0.39
CA GLY A 212 -7.09 -12.75 -0.80
C GLY A 212 -6.20 -13.98 -0.59
N ASN A 213 -5.75 -14.27 0.63
CA ASN A 213 -4.94 -15.43 0.96
C ASN A 213 -5.73 -16.60 1.57
N THR A 214 -7.02 -16.44 1.88
CA THR A 214 -7.87 -17.49 2.45
C THR A 214 -8.80 -18.12 1.42
N TYR A 215 -9.01 -17.45 0.28
CA TYR A 215 -9.81 -17.98 -0.81
C TYR A 215 -9.01 -18.95 -1.68
N ILE A 216 -9.56 -20.15 -1.90
CA ILE A 216 -8.97 -21.18 -2.75
C ILE A 216 -9.52 -21.00 -4.16
N THR A 217 -8.67 -20.55 -5.09
CA THR A 217 -9.06 -20.36 -6.49
C THR A 217 -9.11 -21.68 -7.28
N THR A 218 -9.97 -21.71 -8.29
CA THR A 218 -9.97 -22.78 -9.29
C THR A 218 -8.79 -22.63 -10.26
N ALA A 219 -8.51 -23.66 -11.07
CA ALA A 219 -7.49 -23.57 -12.11
C ALA A 219 -7.84 -22.53 -13.19
N GLU A 220 -9.11 -22.40 -13.53
CA GLU A 220 -9.61 -21.39 -14.46
C GLU A 220 -9.36 -19.97 -13.91
N GLU A 221 -9.77 -19.72 -12.66
CA GLU A 221 -9.61 -18.41 -12.02
C GLU A 221 -8.14 -18.00 -11.93
N ARG A 222 -7.22 -18.94 -11.64
CA ARG A 222 -5.77 -18.67 -11.67
C ARG A 222 -5.31 -18.21 -13.05
N GLY A 223 -5.70 -18.91 -14.11
CA GLY A 223 -5.34 -18.53 -15.48
C GLY A 223 -5.86 -17.14 -15.87
N LEU A 224 -7.08 -16.79 -15.45
CA LEU A 224 -7.65 -15.47 -15.68
C LEU A 224 -6.95 -14.38 -14.87
N ILE A 225 -6.62 -14.64 -13.61
CA ILE A 225 -5.88 -13.69 -12.76
C ILE A 225 -4.49 -13.42 -13.35
N GLU A 226 -3.76 -14.46 -13.74
CA GLU A 226 -2.45 -14.33 -14.42
C GLU A 226 -2.58 -13.49 -15.70
N ALA A 227 -3.61 -13.75 -16.51
CA ALA A 227 -3.92 -12.98 -17.71
C ALA A 227 -4.30 -11.52 -17.43
N LEU A 228 -4.66 -11.13 -16.21
CA LEU A 228 -4.96 -9.74 -15.82
C LEU A 228 -3.77 -9.02 -15.17
N THR A 229 -2.77 -9.77 -14.69
CA THR A 229 -1.72 -9.27 -13.77
C THR A 229 -0.28 -9.47 -14.26
N ASP A 230 -0.08 -9.78 -15.54
CA ASP A 230 1.24 -10.05 -16.12
C ASP A 230 2.32 -8.99 -15.82
N GLN A 231 1.97 -7.70 -15.81
CA GLN A 231 2.91 -6.63 -15.47
C GLN A 231 3.03 -6.44 -13.97
N ASP A 232 1.91 -6.58 -13.23
CA ASP A 232 1.93 -6.56 -11.77
C ASP A 232 2.85 -7.66 -11.20
N GLN A 233 2.90 -8.82 -11.84
CA GLN A 233 3.80 -9.90 -11.44
C GLN A 233 5.27 -9.53 -11.65
N LYS A 234 5.62 -8.89 -12.77
CA LYS A 234 6.99 -8.41 -13.02
C LYS A 234 7.39 -7.35 -12.00
N LEU A 235 6.50 -6.38 -11.77
CA LEU A 235 6.67 -5.35 -10.76
C LEU A 235 6.87 -5.96 -9.36
N TYR A 236 6.02 -6.89 -8.97
CA TYR A 236 6.05 -7.51 -7.65
C TYR A 236 7.33 -8.34 -7.44
N ASN A 237 7.79 -9.06 -8.48
CA ASN A 237 9.07 -9.76 -8.41
C ASN A 237 10.26 -8.79 -8.21
N ALA A 238 10.27 -7.66 -8.92
CA ALA A 238 11.29 -6.62 -8.72
C ALA A 238 11.22 -6.02 -7.31
N ALA A 239 10.00 -5.79 -6.81
CA ALA A 239 9.77 -5.28 -5.46
C ALA A 239 10.25 -6.24 -4.38
N LEU A 240 10.06 -7.56 -4.54
CA LEU A 240 10.58 -8.56 -3.59
C LEU A 240 12.11 -8.52 -3.51
N LEU A 241 12.80 -8.36 -4.64
CA LEU A 241 14.26 -8.26 -4.67
C LEU A 241 14.74 -6.99 -3.96
N LYS A 242 14.13 -5.83 -4.28
CA LYS A 242 14.42 -4.57 -3.60
C LYS A 242 14.13 -4.65 -2.11
N PHE A 243 12.95 -5.13 -1.72
CA PHE A 243 12.53 -5.26 -0.32
C PHE A 243 13.55 -6.06 0.50
N ARG A 244 13.93 -7.25 0.05
CA ARG A 244 14.91 -8.11 0.75
C ARG A 244 16.28 -7.46 0.87
N ARG A 245 16.73 -6.79 -0.18
CA ARG A 245 18.00 -6.04 -0.17
C ARG A 245 17.92 -4.88 0.83
N ASP A 246 16.83 -4.12 0.83
CA ASP A 246 16.65 -2.96 1.70
C ASP A 246 16.52 -3.38 3.19
N VAL A 247 15.84 -4.49 3.49
CA VAL A 247 15.85 -5.12 4.83
C VAL A 247 17.28 -5.44 5.26
N LYS A 248 18.01 -6.21 4.45
CA LYS A 248 19.39 -6.61 4.76
C LYS A 248 20.31 -5.40 4.98
N ASN A 249 20.17 -4.37 4.14
CA ASN A 249 20.96 -3.14 4.25
C ASN A 249 20.65 -2.41 5.56
N ALA A 250 19.37 -2.31 5.95
CA ALA A 250 18.98 -1.69 7.21
C ALA A 250 19.52 -2.49 8.41
N GLU A 251 19.35 -3.82 8.41
CA GLU A 251 19.87 -4.70 9.46
C GLU A 251 21.38 -4.56 9.65
N GLN A 252 22.14 -4.53 8.55
CA GLN A 252 23.59 -4.33 8.58
C GLN A 252 23.96 -2.93 9.07
N ALA A 253 23.29 -1.88 8.57
CA ALA A 253 23.60 -0.49 8.94
C ALA A 253 23.36 -0.20 10.43
N PHE A 254 22.36 -0.84 11.04
CA PHE A 254 22.00 -0.62 12.43
C PHE A 254 22.49 -1.72 13.38
N GLY A 255 23.11 -2.79 12.88
CA GLY A 255 23.53 -3.93 13.69
C GLY A 255 22.36 -4.63 14.37
N VAL A 256 21.22 -4.77 13.68
CA VAL A 256 20.02 -5.40 14.22
C VAL A 256 19.40 -6.45 13.30
N THR A 257 18.50 -7.27 13.84
CA THR A 257 17.49 -8.01 13.05
C THR A 257 16.15 -7.30 13.16
N LEU A 258 15.50 -7.01 12.03
CA LEU A 258 14.19 -6.37 12.03
C LEU A 258 13.07 -7.38 12.32
N CYS A 259 12.11 -6.99 13.13
CA CYS A 259 10.99 -7.86 13.50
C CYS A 259 10.00 -8.08 12.33
N GLY A 260 9.44 -9.30 12.23
CA GLY A 260 8.31 -9.60 11.34
C GLY A 260 8.61 -10.45 10.11
N GLY A 261 9.88 -10.83 9.88
CA GLY A 261 10.22 -11.86 8.90
C GLY A 261 9.80 -13.25 9.37
N LYS A 262 9.44 -14.14 8.43
CA LYS A 262 9.35 -15.57 8.72
C LYS A 262 10.80 -16.05 8.94
N GLN A 263 11.13 -16.45 10.18
CA GLN A 263 12.38 -17.16 10.47
C GLN A 263 12.37 -18.55 9.85
#